data_AF-A0A9W6Q798-F1
#
_entry.id   AF-A0A9W6Q798-F1
#
_cell.length_a   1.000
_cell.length_b   1.000
_cell.length_c   1.000
_cell.angle_alpha   90.00
_cell.angle_beta   90.00
_cell.angle_gamma   90.00
#
_symmetry.space_group_name_H-M   'P 1'
#
loop_
_entity.id
_entity.type
_entity.pdbx_description
1 polymer ?
#
loop_
_entity_poly.entity_id
_entity_poly.type
_entity_poly.pdbx_seq_one_letter_code
_entity_poly.pdbx_strand_id
1 'polypeptide(L)'
;MTDWDAQDPEPAEDDGVLEPADSLLTDRLDDDPLDTGVIPPDGYRGATAYGTTPEEAERGESLDQLLAEEEPDDSPEAVDDRWPDGPSPRAGRLVEDGIDTEGTDVGPDAGAATAEEAAVHLVYPDEDSEAEFDDAEPDESLREAVRFTVLDDLADRVPDDDYR
;
A
#
# COMPACT_ATOMS: atom_id res chain seq x y z
N MET A 1 -63.69 3.05 -22.60
CA MET A 1 -63.05 2.31 -21.51
C MET A 1 -62.21 1.26 -22.19
N THR A 2 -60.90 1.52 -22.32
CA THR A 2 -59.96 0.55 -22.87
C THR A 2 -59.55 -0.34 -21.72
N ASP A 3 -59.86 -1.62 -21.85
CA ASP A 3 -59.50 -2.67 -20.91
C ASP A 3 -57.97 -2.75 -20.87
N TRP A 4 -57.37 -2.43 -19.73
CA TRP A 4 -55.98 -2.75 -19.43
C TRP A 4 -55.97 -4.24 -19.08
N ASP A 5 -56.03 -5.09 -20.11
CA ASP A 5 -55.69 -6.49 -19.95
C ASP A 5 -54.32 -6.53 -19.27
N ALA A 6 -54.27 -7.15 -18.08
CA ALA A 6 -53.03 -7.43 -17.39
C ALA A 6 -52.19 -8.30 -18.34
N GLN A 7 -51.18 -7.71 -18.97
CA GLN A 7 -50.13 -8.50 -19.57
C GLN A 7 -49.49 -9.26 -18.41
N ASP A 8 -49.72 -10.57 -18.37
CA ASP A 8 -48.83 -11.45 -17.64
C ASP A 8 -47.42 -11.12 -18.14
N PRO A 9 -46.48 -10.67 -17.29
CA PRO A 9 -45.15 -10.40 -17.76
C PRO A 9 -44.65 -11.69 -18.42
N GLU A 10 -44.24 -11.59 -19.69
CA GLU A 10 -43.59 -12.71 -20.37
C GLU A 10 -42.53 -13.26 -19.40
N PRO A 11 -42.49 -14.60 -19.17
CA PRO A 11 -41.47 -15.16 -18.30
C PRO A 11 -40.12 -14.64 -18.80
N ALA A 12 -39.29 -14.12 -17.89
CA ALA A 12 -37.95 -13.68 -18.28
C ALA A 12 -37.30 -14.85 -19.03
N GLU A 13 -37.06 -14.70 -20.33
CA GLU A 13 -36.58 -15.76 -21.22
C GLU A 13 -35.14 -16.21 -20.86
N ASP A 14 -34.54 -15.58 -19.85
CA ASP A 14 -33.13 -15.69 -19.49
C ASP A 14 -32.96 -15.64 -17.97
N ASP A 15 -33.30 -16.74 -17.30
CA ASP A 15 -32.95 -17.02 -15.91
C ASP A 15 -31.72 -17.95 -15.79
N GLY A 16 -31.02 -18.16 -16.91
CA GLY A 16 -29.89 -19.08 -17.07
C GLY A 16 -28.52 -18.42 -17.09
N VAL A 17 -27.51 -19.21 -17.46
CA VAL A 17 -26.14 -18.71 -17.71
C VAL A 17 -26.11 -18.08 -19.10
N LEU A 18 -25.56 -16.86 -19.20
CA LEU A 18 -25.42 -16.16 -20.48
C LEU A 18 -24.54 -16.94 -21.45
N GLU A 19 -24.97 -16.99 -22.71
CA GLU A 19 -24.19 -17.57 -23.80
C GLU A 19 -22.88 -16.79 -24.02
N PRO A 20 -21.83 -17.40 -24.59
CA PRO A 20 -20.56 -16.72 -24.88
C PRO A 20 -20.70 -15.48 -25.76
N ALA A 21 -21.65 -15.51 -26.70
CA ALA A 21 -21.93 -14.38 -27.60
C ALA A 21 -22.47 -13.15 -26.87
N ASP A 22 -23.14 -13.35 -25.73
CA ASP A 22 -23.73 -12.28 -24.93
C ASP A 22 -22.82 -11.86 -23.78
N SER A 23 -22.15 -12.82 -23.14
CA SER A 23 -21.25 -12.55 -22.01
C SER A 23 -19.88 -11.99 -22.43
N LEU A 24 -19.42 -12.29 -23.65
CA LEU A 24 -18.10 -11.93 -24.18
C LEU A 24 -16.93 -12.33 -23.26
N LEU A 25 -17.12 -13.33 -22.39
CA LEU A 25 -16.10 -13.83 -21.46
C LEU A 25 -15.08 -14.74 -22.15
N THR A 26 -15.38 -15.20 -23.37
CA THR A 26 -14.54 -16.07 -24.18
C THR A 26 -14.69 -15.73 -25.66
N ASP A 27 -13.61 -15.88 -26.42
CA ASP A 27 -13.61 -15.73 -27.88
C ASP A 27 -14.19 -16.96 -28.61
N ARG A 28 -14.53 -18.02 -27.87
CA ARG A 28 -15.13 -19.24 -28.41
C ARG A 28 -16.65 -19.16 -28.31
N LEU A 29 -17.26 -18.60 -29.35
CA LEU A 29 -18.70 -18.31 -29.40
C LEU A 29 -19.58 -19.56 -29.50
N ASP A 30 -19.01 -20.70 -29.89
CA ASP A 30 -19.70 -21.97 -30.06
C ASP A 30 -19.59 -22.90 -28.82
N ASP A 31 -18.90 -22.47 -27.75
CA ASP A 31 -18.71 -23.27 -26.53
C ASP A 31 -19.96 -23.19 -25.63
N ASP A 32 -20.56 -24.33 -25.28
CA ASP A 32 -21.65 -24.38 -24.30
C ASP A 32 -21.09 -24.16 -22.87
N PRO A 33 -21.49 -23.10 -22.14
CA PRO A 33 -21.02 -22.87 -20.78
C PRO A 33 -21.39 -24.00 -19.81
N LEU A 34 -22.44 -24.78 -20.10
CA LEU A 34 -22.87 -25.92 -19.30
C LEU A 34 -22.02 -27.19 -19.52
N ASP A 35 -21.22 -27.25 -20.59
CA ASP A 35 -20.30 -28.37 -20.84
C ASP A 35 -19.02 -28.29 -19.99
N THR A 36 -18.73 -27.13 -19.39
CA THR A 36 -17.56 -26.97 -18.53
C THR A 36 -17.81 -27.62 -17.15
N GLY A 37 -17.24 -28.81 -16.94
CA GLY A 37 -17.24 -29.46 -15.65
C GLY A 37 -16.23 -28.86 -14.68
N VAL A 38 -16.66 -28.54 -13.45
CA VAL A 38 -15.73 -28.28 -12.34
C VAL A 38 -15.30 -29.63 -11.75
N ILE A 39 -14.00 -29.90 -11.78
CA ILE A 39 -13.42 -31.05 -11.07
C ILE A 39 -13.08 -30.56 -9.65
N PRO A 40 -13.81 -30.99 -8.60
CA PRO A 40 -13.42 -30.66 -7.25
C PRO A 40 -12.07 -31.31 -6.93
N PRO A 41 -11.26 -30.72 -6.03
CA PRO A 41 -10.04 -31.34 -5.58
C PRO A 41 -10.32 -32.73 -4.99
N ASP A 42 -9.36 -33.65 -5.15
CA ASP A 42 -9.46 -34.96 -4.52
C ASP A 42 -9.44 -34.83 -3.00
N GLY A 43 -10.48 -35.34 -2.35
CA GLY A 43 -10.61 -35.40 -0.89
C GLY A 43 -11.15 -34.14 -0.22
N TYR A 44 -11.44 -34.26 1.08
CA TYR A 44 -11.92 -33.15 1.90
C TYR A 44 -10.74 -32.30 2.35
N ARG A 45 -10.58 -31.09 1.79
CA ARG A 45 -9.61 -30.11 2.31
C ARG A 45 -10.15 -29.45 3.57
N GLY A 46 -9.29 -29.24 4.57
CA GLY A 46 -9.63 -28.59 5.84
C GLY A 46 -10.45 -29.43 6.82
N ALA A 47 -11.16 -30.47 6.38
CA ALA A 47 -11.95 -31.34 7.27
C ALA A 47 -11.09 -32.17 8.23
N THR A 48 -9.82 -32.37 7.91
CA THR A 48 -8.84 -33.04 8.76
C THR A 48 -7.79 -32.07 9.32
N ALA A 49 -8.00 -30.76 9.15
CA ALA A 49 -7.14 -29.75 9.76
C ALA A 49 -7.36 -29.70 11.28
N TYR A 50 -6.36 -29.15 11.98
CA TYR A 50 -6.48 -28.93 13.41
C TYR A 50 -7.59 -27.90 13.71
N GLY A 51 -8.23 -28.01 14.88
CA GLY A 51 -9.31 -27.10 15.28
C GLY A 51 -10.70 -27.50 14.78
N THR A 52 -10.81 -28.65 14.10
CA THR A 52 -12.10 -29.19 13.64
C THR A 52 -12.87 -29.90 14.76
N THR A 53 -12.20 -30.28 15.85
CA THR A 53 -12.85 -30.82 17.05
C THR A 53 -13.04 -29.75 18.14
N PRO A 54 -14.07 -29.87 19.00
CA PRO A 54 -14.29 -28.93 20.11
C PRO A 54 -13.08 -28.80 21.04
N GLU A 55 -12.39 -29.91 21.30
CA GLU A 55 -11.21 -29.94 22.18
C GLU A 55 -10.03 -29.17 21.59
N GLU A 56 -9.77 -29.31 20.28
CA GLU A 56 -8.71 -28.57 19.59
C GLU A 56 -9.03 -27.08 19.50
N ALA A 57 -10.30 -26.72 19.27
CA ALA A 57 -10.74 -25.34 19.25
C ALA A 57 -10.56 -24.66 20.62
N GLU A 58 -10.83 -25.38 21.72
CA GLU A 58 -10.58 -24.87 23.09
C GLU A 58 -9.09 -24.74 23.40
N ARG A 59 -8.27 -25.68 22.91
CA ARG A 59 -6.81 -25.67 23.11
C ARG A 59 -6.12 -24.58 22.29
N GLY A 60 -6.61 -24.32 21.08
CA GLY A 60 -5.93 -23.53 20.08
C GLY A 60 -4.71 -24.24 19.49
N GLU A 61 -4.19 -23.68 18.40
CA GLU A 61 -2.96 -24.13 17.76
C GLU A 61 -1.73 -23.64 18.52
N SER A 62 -0.70 -24.47 18.56
CA SER A 62 0.61 -24.07 19.06
C SER A 62 1.36 -23.23 18.01
N LEU A 63 2.28 -22.39 18.46
CA LEU A 63 3.13 -21.60 17.55
C LEU A 63 3.90 -22.50 16.57
N ASP A 64 4.41 -23.63 17.03
CA ASP A 64 5.14 -24.59 16.19
C ASP A 64 4.25 -25.19 15.09
N GLN A 65 2.95 -25.38 15.35
CA GLN A 65 1.99 -25.82 14.33
C GLN A 65 1.76 -24.74 13.28
N LEU A 66 1.51 -23.49 13.72
CA LEU A 66 1.33 -22.36 12.81
C LEU A 66 2.55 -22.17 11.90
N LEU A 67 3.75 -22.22 12.47
CA LEU A 67 5.00 -22.11 11.71
C LEU A 67 5.23 -23.27 10.74
N ALA A 68 4.67 -24.45 10.99
CA ALA A 68 4.77 -25.60 10.09
C ALA A 68 3.78 -25.52 8.92
N GLU A 69 2.72 -24.71 9.05
CA GLU A 69 1.75 -24.44 7.98
C GLU A 69 2.18 -23.30 7.05
N GLU A 70 3.05 -22.40 7.53
CA GLU A 70 3.62 -21.32 6.73
C GLU A 70 4.68 -21.83 5.74
N GLU A 71 4.63 -21.33 4.50
CA GLU A 71 5.72 -21.48 3.54
C GLU A 71 6.68 -20.29 3.70
N PRO A 72 8.00 -20.50 3.83
CA PRO A 72 8.96 -19.41 3.90
C PRO A 72 8.90 -18.55 2.63
N ASP A 73 8.89 -17.23 2.80
CA ASP A 73 8.97 -16.33 1.66
C ASP A 73 10.29 -16.54 0.89
N ASP A 74 10.20 -16.53 -0.44
CA ASP A 74 11.38 -16.44 -1.29
C ASP A 74 12.08 -15.11 -1.03
N SER A 75 13.40 -15.14 -0.82
CA SER A 75 14.18 -13.90 -0.78
C SER A 75 13.97 -13.18 -2.11
N PRO A 76 13.61 -11.88 -2.12
CA PRO A 76 13.51 -11.14 -3.37
C PRO A 76 14.83 -11.28 -4.13
N GLU A 77 14.75 -11.42 -5.46
CA GLU A 77 15.92 -11.21 -6.31
C GLU A 77 16.49 -9.83 -5.93
N ALA A 78 17.81 -9.73 -5.76
CA ALA A 78 18.47 -8.44 -5.54
C ALA A 78 18.02 -7.50 -6.65
N VAL A 79 17.13 -6.57 -6.29
CA VAL A 79 16.54 -5.62 -7.23
C VAL A 79 17.63 -4.62 -7.57
N ASP A 80 18.16 -4.69 -8.81
CA ASP A 80 19.21 -3.80 -9.32
C ASP A 80 19.16 -2.39 -8.72
N ASP A 81 20.13 -2.19 -7.83
CA ASP A 81 20.22 -1.17 -6.83
C ASP A 81 20.81 0.11 -7.44
N ARG A 82 19.97 0.96 -8.04
CA ARG A 82 20.30 2.40 -8.07
C ARG A 82 20.44 3.00 -6.65
N TRP A 83 20.20 2.19 -5.63
CA TRP A 83 20.41 2.46 -4.22
C TRP A 83 21.10 1.26 -3.57
N PRO A 84 22.44 1.13 -3.66
CA PRO A 84 23.19 -0.06 -3.22
C PRO A 84 22.92 -0.50 -1.78
N ASP A 85 22.47 0.40 -0.92
CA ASP A 85 22.13 0.15 0.49
C ASP A 85 20.61 0.25 0.79
N GLY A 86 19.78 0.45 -0.25
CA GLY A 86 18.35 0.76 -0.10
C GLY A 86 18.07 2.18 0.40
N PRO A 87 16.80 2.60 0.47
CA PRO A 87 16.46 3.91 1.05
C PRO A 87 17.00 3.99 2.49
N SER A 88 17.51 5.17 2.87
CA SER A 88 17.94 5.45 4.25
C SER A 88 16.85 5.04 5.24
N PRO A 89 17.17 4.62 6.47
CA PRO A 89 16.16 4.16 7.40
C PRO A 89 15.12 5.27 7.65
N ARG A 90 13.83 4.92 7.60
CA ARG A 90 12.74 5.82 8.00
C ARG A 90 12.90 6.25 9.47
N ALA A 91 12.43 7.44 9.80
CA ALA A 91 12.37 7.89 11.18
C ALA A 91 11.43 7.01 12.02
N GLY A 92 11.76 6.87 13.30
CA GLY A 92 10.89 6.28 14.30
C GLY A 92 9.86 7.26 14.85
N ARG A 93 9.59 7.18 16.16
CA ARG A 93 8.76 8.17 16.86
C ARG A 93 9.53 9.49 16.97
N LEU A 94 8.95 10.58 16.53
CA LEU A 94 9.48 11.93 16.68
C LEU A 94 8.86 12.61 17.90
N VAL A 95 9.70 13.30 18.68
CA VAL A 95 9.26 14.14 19.80
C VAL A 95 9.67 15.57 19.50
N GLU A 96 8.73 16.50 19.65
CA GLU A 96 8.95 17.94 19.45
C GLU A 96 10.20 18.42 20.22
N ASP A 97 11.12 19.09 19.51
CA ASP A 97 12.33 19.65 20.10
C ASP A 97 12.31 21.18 20.10
N GLY A 98 11.43 21.75 20.93
CA GLY A 98 11.44 23.17 21.28
C GLY A 98 11.04 24.17 20.19
N ILE A 99 11.03 23.77 18.91
CA ILE A 99 10.41 24.48 17.79
C ILE A 99 9.52 23.54 16.98
N ASP A 100 8.43 24.10 16.43
CA ASP A 100 7.36 23.38 15.73
C ASP A 100 7.85 22.57 14.51
N THR A 101 9.01 22.93 13.96
CA THR A 101 9.58 22.32 12.76
C THR A 101 10.70 21.32 13.03
N GLU A 102 11.10 21.11 14.29
CA GLU A 102 12.16 20.19 14.68
C GLU A 102 11.61 19.06 15.57
N GLY A 103 12.05 17.84 15.29
CA GLY A 103 11.69 16.66 16.07
C GLY A 103 12.90 15.75 16.27
N THR A 104 13.04 15.21 17.48
CA THR A 104 14.07 14.21 17.79
C THR A 104 13.49 12.81 17.61
N ASP A 105 14.17 11.97 16.82
CA ASP A 105 13.85 10.54 16.73
C ASP A 105 14.25 9.81 18.02
N VAL A 106 13.29 9.13 18.63
CA VAL A 106 13.47 8.31 19.84
C VAL A 106 13.31 6.80 19.56
N GLY A 107 13.29 6.40 18.30
CA GLY A 107 13.38 5.02 17.84
C GLY A 107 12.05 4.43 17.34
N PRO A 108 12.09 3.19 16.82
CA PRO A 108 10.99 2.60 16.08
C PRO A 108 9.73 2.40 16.92
N ASP A 109 8.59 2.89 16.43
CA ASP A 109 7.30 2.79 17.12
C ASP A 109 6.49 1.54 16.75
N ALA A 110 7.17 0.44 16.38
CA ALA A 110 6.54 -0.85 16.05
C ALA A 110 5.35 -0.78 15.06
N GLY A 111 5.33 0.21 14.16
CA GLY A 111 4.27 0.38 13.16
C GLY A 111 3.15 1.35 13.54
N ALA A 112 3.20 1.98 14.73
CA ALA A 112 2.25 3.01 15.16
C ALA A 112 2.68 4.44 14.76
N ALA A 113 3.69 4.56 13.90
CA ALA A 113 4.16 5.84 13.38
C ALA A 113 3.03 6.63 12.70
N THR A 114 3.01 7.94 12.93
CA THR A 114 2.09 8.86 12.26
C THR A 114 2.44 8.99 10.78
N ALA A 115 1.54 9.59 9.99
CA ALA A 115 1.79 9.81 8.56
C ALA A 115 3.04 10.68 8.30
N GLU A 116 3.31 11.64 9.17
CA GLU A 116 4.47 12.54 9.07
C GLU A 116 5.76 11.79 9.38
N GLU A 117 5.77 10.99 10.45
CA GLU A 117 6.92 10.15 10.80
C GLU A 117 7.21 9.09 9.73
N ALA A 118 6.17 8.48 9.16
CA ALA A 118 6.31 7.50 8.09
C ALA A 118 6.83 8.09 6.77
N ALA A 119 6.71 9.40 6.58
CA ALA A 119 7.19 10.10 5.39
C ALA A 119 8.67 10.55 5.51
N VAL A 120 9.21 10.63 6.72
CA VAL A 120 10.57 11.16 6.98
C VAL A 120 11.61 10.04 7.03
N HIS A 121 12.78 10.27 6.43
CA HIS A 121 13.93 9.36 6.46
C HIS A 121 15.10 10.03 7.18
N LEU A 122 15.87 9.23 7.92
CA LEU A 122 17.05 9.71 8.64
C LEU A 122 18.20 9.90 7.66
N VAL A 123 18.85 11.05 7.76
CA VAL A 123 20.08 11.37 7.05
C VAL A 123 21.21 11.38 8.06
N TYR A 124 22.23 10.57 7.84
CA TYR A 124 23.44 10.58 8.67
C TYR A 124 24.49 11.41 7.95
N PRO A 125 24.96 12.52 8.54
CA PRO A 125 25.88 13.44 7.88
C PRO A 125 27.22 12.77 7.49
N ASP A 126 27.59 11.70 8.19
CA ASP A 126 28.79 10.91 7.89
C ASP A 126 28.62 9.93 6.72
N GLU A 127 27.37 9.58 6.36
CA GLU A 127 27.04 8.64 5.28
C GLU A 127 26.57 9.37 4.00
N ASP A 128 26.01 10.57 4.14
CA ASP A 128 25.43 11.36 3.05
C ASP A 128 26.39 12.41 2.46
N SER A 129 27.70 12.20 2.58
CA SER A 129 28.74 13.09 2.03
C SER A 129 28.75 13.17 0.49
N GLU A 130 28.01 12.28 -0.19
CA GLU A 130 27.81 12.28 -1.65
C GLU A 130 26.58 13.08 -2.10
N ALA A 131 25.71 13.51 -1.17
CA ALA A 131 24.63 14.46 -1.41
C ALA A 131 25.12 15.91 -1.24
N GLU A 132 26.26 16.25 -1.84
CA GLU A 132 26.74 17.63 -1.91
C GLU A 132 25.84 18.40 -2.90
N PHE A 133 24.91 19.19 -2.38
CA PHE A 133 24.27 20.24 -3.16
C PHE A 133 25.36 21.26 -3.54
N ASP A 134 25.71 21.35 -4.82
CA ASP A 134 26.78 22.18 -5.42
C ASP A 134 26.63 23.70 -5.19
N ASP A 135 25.65 24.11 -4.39
CA ASP A 135 25.30 25.47 -4.03
C ASP A 135 25.41 25.77 -2.52
N ALA A 136 25.69 24.78 -1.67
CA ALA A 136 25.95 24.99 -0.25
C ALA A 136 27.46 25.12 0.02
N GLU A 137 27.95 26.36 0.19
CA GLU A 137 29.31 26.58 0.69
C GLU A 137 29.44 25.97 2.12
N PRO A 138 30.47 25.13 2.37
CA PRO A 138 30.53 24.17 3.48
C PRO A 138 30.61 24.77 4.91
N ASP A 139 30.55 26.09 5.07
CA ASP A 139 30.74 26.78 6.36
C ASP A 139 29.55 27.67 6.78
N GLU A 140 28.39 27.61 6.12
CA GLU A 140 27.23 28.39 6.54
C GLU A 140 26.38 27.64 7.57
N SER A 141 26.11 28.29 8.70
CA SER A 141 25.23 27.72 9.73
C SER A 141 23.79 27.60 9.21
N LEU A 142 23.02 26.62 9.68
CA LEU A 142 21.61 26.44 9.28
C LEU A 142 20.76 27.72 9.47
N ARG A 143 21.09 28.55 10.46
CA ARG A 143 20.47 29.88 10.65
C ARG A 143 20.78 30.87 9.53
N GLU A 144 21.96 30.79 8.95
CA GLU A 144 22.42 31.65 7.86
C GLU A 144 21.75 31.25 6.54
N ALA A 145 21.65 29.94 6.29
CA ALA A 145 20.92 29.37 5.15
C ALA A 145 19.43 29.79 5.16
N VAL A 146 18.75 29.64 6.31
CA VAL A 146 17.34 30.06 6.48
C VAL A 146 17.16 31.57 6.28
N ARG A 147 18.14 32.38 6.70
CA ARG A 147 18.09 33.83 6.51
C ARG A 147 18.18 34.21 5.03
N PHE A 148 18.97 33.49 4.24
CA PHE A 148 19.14 33.78 2.82
C PHE A 148 17.89 33.41 2.02
N THR A 149 17.27 32.26 2.31
CA THR A 149 15.98 31.85 1.70
C THR A 149 14.87 32.87 1.99
N VAL A 150 14.78 33.37 3.22
CA VAL A 150 13.81 34.42 3.57
C VAL A 150 14.08 35.73 2.82
N LEU A 151 15.35 36.05 2.51
CA LEU A 151 15.70 37.25 1.73
C LEU A 151 15.42 37.07 0.24
N ASP A 152 15.61 35.87 -0.30
CA ASP A 152 15.32 35.51 -1.68
C ASP A 152 13.81 35.58 -1.96
N ASP A 153 12.99 35.00 -1.06
CA ASP A 153 11.52 35.11 -1.11
C ASP A 153 11.04 36.58 -1.05
N LEU A 154 11.79 37.45 -0.36
CA LEU A 154 11.50 38.87 -0.26
C LEU A 154 11.90 39.63 -1.53
N ALA A 155 12.92 39.15 -2.25
CA ALA A 155 13.37 39.70 -3.52
C ALA A 155 12.43 39.29 -4.68
N ASP A 156 11.92 38.06 -4.65
CA ASP A 156 10.97 37.53 -5.64
C ASP A 156 9.52 37.95 -5.40
N ARG A 157 9.25 38.63 -4.28
CA ARG A 157 7.97 39.30 -4.05
C ARG A 157 7.83 40.47 -5.02
N VAL A 158 7.16 40.22 -6.15
CA VAL A 158 6.71 41.26 -7.08
C VAL A 158 5.93 42.30 -6.26
N PRO A 159 6.32 43.58 -6.27
CA PRO A 159 5.51 44.61 -5.62
C PRO A 159 4.16 44.65 -6.33
N ASP A 160 3.07 44.45 -5.58
CA ASP A 160 1.71 44.69 -6.07
C ASP A 160 1.65 46.15 -6.57
N ASP A 161 1.64 46.32 -7.89
CA ASP A 161 1.48 47.60 -8.55
C ASP A 161 0.00 48.03 -8.41
N ASP A 162 -0.34 48.56 -7.24
CA ASP A 162 -1.62 49.24 -6.99
C ASP A 162 -1.63 50.60 -7.72
N TYR A 163 -1.84 50.56 -9.04
CA TYR A 163 -2.27 51.72 -9.81
C TYR A 163 -3.49 51.37 -10.67
N ARG A 164 -4.68 51.63 -10.11
CA ARG A 164 -5.89 51.92 -10.88
C ARG A 164 -6.71 53.04 -10.26
#